data_AF-A0A838DQM2-F1
#
_entry.id   AF-A0A838DQM2-F1
#
_cell.length_a   1.000
_cell.length_b   1.000
_cell.length_c   1.000
_cell.angle_alpha   90.00
_cell.angle_beta   90.00
_cell.angle_gamma   90.00
#
_symmetry.space_group_name_H-M   'P 1'
#
loop_
_entity.id
_entity.type
_entity.pdbx_description
1 polymer ?
#
loop_
_entity_poly.entity_id
_entity_poly.type
_entity_poly.pdbx_seq_one_letter_code
_entity_poly.pdbx_strand_id
1 'polypeptide(L)'
;MLQNVLNDIQLYRRFIAIQIRAQAQYKVNLTIDIGTYLAVTSLEFTALFIYFGSFHSLLGWQIGEVALLYALTGICFGLAEMVGAGIDEFSETIRRGEFDRVLLRPVGVFTQVIGSNFRLRRLGRITQGCLGIVVALHYLPGLHWSAVKVAVLLLGLFSGATIFVAIMLLGATLCFWTIETTELINILTYGAREFLGYPITIYHQVFQSFFLFVVPLAFGTYLPTCFLLDRAFPFGLPQTLVFAAPVMALAFSLVAANLWRVGVRRYQSTGS
;
A
#
# COMPACT_ATOMS: atom_id res chain seq x y z
N MET A 1 24.55 -4.57 -15.15
CA MET A 1 23.47 -4.49 -14.14
C MET A 1 22.58 -3.27 -14.35
N LEU A 2 23.12 -2.04 -14.36
CA LEU A 2 22.34 -0.81 -14.59
C LEU A 2 21.60 -0.78 -15.94
N GLN A 3 22.22 -1.24 -17.03
CA GLN A 3 21.58 -1.32 -18.34
C GLN A 3 20.34 -2.22 -18.34
N ASN A 4 20.38 -3.34 -17.62
CA ASN A 4 19.25 -4.26 -17.51
C ASN A 4 18.11 -3.63 -16.70
N VAL A 5 18.44 -2.92 -15.62
CA VAL A 5 17.46 -2.18 -14.81
C VAL A 5 16.78 -1.09 -15.63
N LEU A 6 17.54 -0.33 -16.44
CA LEU A 6 16.98 0.70 -17.32
C LEU A 6 16.04 0.09 -18.37
N ASN A 7 16.42 -1.04 -18.97
CA ASN A 7 15.57 -1.75 -19.92
C ASN A 7 14.29 -2.27 -19.26
N ASP A 8 14.39 -2.82 -18.05
CA ASP A 8 13.25 -3.28 -17.25
C ASP A 8 12.29 -2.12 -16.92
N ILE A 9 12.81 -0.96 -16.53
CA ILE A 9 11.99 0.24 -16.26
C ILE A 9 11.29 0.73 -17.53
N GLN A 10 12.00 0.78 -18.67
CA GLN A 10 11.39 1.17 -19.95
C GLN A 10 10.29 0.20 -20.36
N LEU A 11 10.49 -1.10 -20.15
CA LEU A 11 9.50 -2.11 -20.44
C LEU A 11 8.30 -2.01 -19.51
N TYR A 12 8.52 -1.84 -18.21
CA TYR A 12 7.45 -1.62 -17.24
C TYR A 12 6.58 -0.43 -17.61
N ARG A 13 7.20 0.69 -18.02
CA ARG A 13 6.47 1.87 -18.51
C ARG A 13 5.60 1.54 -19.74
N ARG A 14 6.10 0.70 -20.66
CA ARG A 14 5.32 0.26 -21.83
C ARG A 14 4.14 -0.62 -21.42
N PHE A 15 4.34 -1.55 -20.49
CA PHE A 15 3.25 -2.38 -19.96
C PHE A 15 2.16 -1.53 -19.29
N ILE A 16 2.53 -0.61 -18.41
CA ILE A 16 1.56 0.33 -17.82
C ILE A 16 0.82 1.10 -18.91
N ALA A 17 1.53 1.64 -19.91
CA ALA A 17 0.88 2.40 -20.98
C ALA A 17 -0.12 1.55 -21.76
N ILE A 18 0.17 0.27 -22.00
CA ILE A 18 -0.76 -0.67 -22.62
C ILE A 18 -1.98 -0.89 -21.71
N GLN A 19 -1.78 -1.13 -20.42
CA GLN A 19 -2.87 -1.37 -19.47
C GLN A 19 -3.80 -0.16 -19.32
N ILE A 20 -3.21 1.05 -19.26
CA ILE A 20 -3.97 2.30 -19.21
C ILE A 20 -4.81 2.46 -20.48
N ARG A 21 -4.21 2.23 -21.66
CA ARG A 21 -4.94 2.34 -22.95
C ARG A 21 -6.05 1.31 -23.07
N ALA A 22 -5.81 0.07 -22.64
CA ALA A 22 -6.80 -1.01 -22.68
C ALA A 22 -8.02 -0.68 -21.82
N GLN A 23 -7.82 -0.17 -20.59
CA GLN A 23 -8.92 0.27 -19.73
C GLN A 23 -9.60 1.55 -20.26
N ALA A 24 -8.83 2.49 -20.81
CA ALA A 24 -9.36 3.73 -21.37
C ALA A 24 -10.16 3.53 -22.67
N GLN A 25 -10.08 2.35 -23.30
CA GLN A 25 -10.94 1.99 -24.43
C GLN A 25 -12.42 1.93 -24.01
N TYR A 26 -12.70 1.46 -22.80
CA TYR A 26 -14.04 1.36 -22.22
C TYR A 26 -14.28 2.49 -21.20
N LYS A 27 -14.27 3.74 -21.67
CA LYS A 27 -14.34 4.95 -20.83
C LYS A 27 -15.52 4.97 -19.85
N VAL A 28 -16.70 4.48 -20.25
CA VAL A 28 -17.88 4.45 -19.38
C VAL A 28 -17.67 3.47 -18.23
N ASN A 29 -17.22 2.24 -18.50
CA ASN A 29 -16.88 1.27 -17.45
C ASN A 29 -15.80 1.82 -16.53
N LEU A 30 -14.74 2.40 -17.08
CA LEU A 30 -13.65 2.96 -16.28
C LEU A 30 -14.15 4.06 -15.32
N THR A 31 -14.99 4.98 -15.81
CA THR A 31 -15.56 6.05 -14.96
C THR A 31 -16.50 5.48 -13.90
N ILE A 32 -17.34 4.51 -14.25
CA ILE A 32 -18.23 3.82 -13.29
C ILE A 32 -17.41 3.10 -12.22
N ASP A 33 -16.34 2.39 -12.61
CA ASP A 33 -15.47 1.67 -11.68
C ASP A 33 -14.77 2.63 -10.71
N ILE A 34 -14.18 3.72 -11.22
CA ILE A 34 -13.55 4.76 -10.40
C ILE A 34 -14.58 5.41 -9.47
N GLY A 35 -15.75 5.77 -9.99
CA GLY A 35 -16.84 6.37 -9.23
C GLY A 35 -17.38 5.46 -8.13
N THR A 36 -17.51 4.16 -8.43
CA THR A 36 -17.94 3.14 -7.46
C THR A 36 -16.91 2.99 -6.35
N TYR A 37 -15.62 2.89 -6.68
CA TYR A 37 -14.56 2.84 -5.69
C TYR A 37 -14.49 4.10 -4.82
N LEU A 38 -14.66 5.28 -5.43
CA LEU A 38 -14.75 6.55 -4.72
C LEU A 38 -15.94 6.55 -3.76
N ALA A 39 -17.12 6.12 -4.20
CA ALA A 39 -18.33 6.08 -3.38
C ALA A 39 -18.18 5.13 -2.19
N VAL A 40 -17.73 3.89 -2.42
CA VAL A 40 -17.51 2.89 -1.36
C VAL A 40 -16.51 3.40 -0.34
N THR A 41 -15.37 3.92 -0.77
CA THR A 41 -14.35 4.44 0.17
C THR A 41 -14.80 5.70 0.89
N SER A 42 -15.66 6.51 0.27
CA SER A 42 -16.24 7.69 0.93
C SER A 42 -17.26 7.28 1.98
N LEU A 43 -18.01 6.19 1.77
CA LEU A 43 -18.89 5.60 2.78
C LEU A 43 -18.09 5.04 3.96
N GLU A 44 -17.00 4.30 3.70
CA GLU A 44 -16.09 3.82 4.74
C GLU A 44 -15.52 5.01 5.56
N PHE A 45 -15.10 6.09 4.89
CA PHE A 45 -14.63 7.30 5.56
C PHE A 45 -15.74 8.04 6.32
N THR A 46 -16.97 8.07 5.81
CA THR A 46 -18.11 8.68 6.51
C THR A 46 -18.46 7.90 7.77
N ALA A 47 -18.32 6.57 7.74
CA ALA A 47 -18.52 5.73 8.93
C ALA A 47 -17.59 6.12 10.08
N LEU A 48 -16.35 6.55 9.79
CA LEU A 48 -15.44 7.11 10.78
C LEU A 48 -16.03 8.37 11.45
N PHE A 49 -16.67 9.28 10.69
CA PHE A 49 -17.34 10.46 11.28
C PHE A 49 -18.55 10.08 12.13
N ILE A 50 -19.32 9.08 11.71
CA ILE A 50 -20.46 8.58 12.48
C ILE A 50 -19.98 8.05 13.84
N TYR A 51 -18.87 7.31 13.87
CA TYR A 51 -18.26 6.83 15.11
C TYR A 51 -17.88 7.99 16.05
N PHE A 52 -17.20 9.02 15.55
CA PHE A 52 -16.84 10.20 16.33
C PHE A 52 -18.03 11.09 16.70
N GLY A 53 -19.19 10.92 16.06
CA GLY A 53 -20.44 11.55 16.51
C GLY A 53 -20.89 11.08 17.90
N SER A 54 -20.51 9.87 18.30
CA SER A 54 -20.80 9.31 19.65
C SER A 54 -19.65 9.51 20.64
N PHE A 55 -18.40 9.58 20.15
CA PHE A 55 -17.20 9.71 20.97
C PHE A 55 -16.40 10.96 20.59
N HIS A 56 -16.31 11.92 21.51
CA HIS A 56 -15.62 13.20 21.25
C HIS A 56 -14.11 13.05 21.01
N SER A 57 -13.48 12.00 21.54
CA SER A 57 -12.06 11.70 21.27
C SER A 57 -11.78 10.21 21.50
N LEU A 58 -10.73 9.72 20.86
CA LEU A 58 -10.29 8.33 20.95
C LEU A 58 -8.88 8.29 21.54
N LEU A 59 -8.76 8.00 22.85
CA LEU A 59 -7.50 8.10 23.62
C LEU A 59 -6.74 9.43 23.37
N GLY A 60 -7.46 10.55 23.38
CA GLY A 60 -6.90 11.88 23.13
C GLY A 60 -6.66 12.21 21.66
N TRP A 61 -7.03 11.33 20.72
CA TRP A 61 -7.06 11.65 19.29
C TRP A 61 -8.39 12.31 18.91
N GLN A 62 -8.30 13.44 18.22
CA GLN A 62 -9.41 14.20 17.68
C GLN A 62 -9.78 13.69 16.29
N ILE A 63 -11.02 13.98 15.87
CA ILE A 63 -11.56 13.51 14.59
C ILE A 63 -10.69 13.87 13.39
N GLY A 64 -10.16 15.10 13.34
CA GLY A 64 -9.29 15.56 12.25
C GLY A 64 -7.98 14.77 12.16
N GLU A 65 -7.42 14.37 13.31
CA GLU A 65 -6.16 13.62 13.36
C GLU A 65 -6.34 12.17 12.88
N VAL A 66 -7.45 11.55 13.27
CA VAL A 66 -7.79 10.18 12.81
C VAL A 66 -8.22 10.19 11.35
N ALA A 67 -8.96 11.21 10.91
CA ALA A 67 -9.29 11.40 9.50
C ALA A 67 -8.03 11.55 8.64
N LEU A 68 -7.00 12.26 9.12
CA LEU A 68 -5.71 12.37 8.43
C LEU A 68 -5.01 11.02 8.32
N LEU A 69 -4.93 10.23 9.41
CA LEU A 69 -4.39 8.88 9.39
C LEU A 69 -5.11 7.99 8.36
N TYR A 70 -6.44 7.95 8.44
CA TYR A 70 -7.27 7.15 7.54
C TYR A 70 -7.05 7.53 6.08
N ALA A 71 -7.02 8.83 5.79
CA ALA A 71 -6.81 9.34 4.44
C ALA A 71 -5.44 8.95 3.88
N LEU A 72 -4.37 9.10 4.66
CA LEU A 72 -3.01 8.73 4.25
C LEU A 72 -2.86 7.23 4.05
N THR A 73 -3.42 6.42 4.96
CA THR A 73 -3.47 4.97 4.83
C THR A 73 -4.23 4.55 3.57
N GLY A 74 -5.36 5.20 3.28
CA GLY A 74 -6.14 4.99 2.06
C GLY A 74 -5.34 5.27 0.78
N ILE A 75 -4.55 6.35 0.76
CA ILE A 75 -3.69 6.68 -0.39
C ILE A 75 -2.56 5.67 -0.55
N CYS A 76 -1.81 5.36 0.51
CA CYS A 76 -0.75 4.36 0.49
C CYS A 76 -1.24 3.02 -0.06
N PHE A 77 -2.37 2.56 0.47
CA PHE A 77 -2.98 1.31 0.08
C PHE A 77 -3.51 1.36 -1.37
N GLY A 78 -4.18 2.45 -1.75
CA GLY A 78 -4.68 2.63 -3.12
C GLY A 78 -3.56 2.66 -4.16
N LEU A 79 -2.43 3.31 -3.86
CA LEU A 79 -1.23 3.30 -4.70
C LEU A 79 -0.65 1.89 -4.83
N ALA A 80 -0.54 1.17 -3.71
CA ALA A 80 -0.03 -0.19 -3.70
C ALA A 80 -0.92 -1.15 -4.50
N GLU A 81 -2.24 -1.11 -4.32
CA GLU A 81 -3.18 -1.96 -5.08
C GLU A 81 -3.22 -1.61 -6.58
N MET A 82 -2.97 -0.34 -6.93
CA MET A 82 -2.94 0.10 -8.33
C MET A 82 -1.71 -0.46 -9.06
N VAL A 83 -0.54 -0.32 -8.44
CA VAL A 83 0.77 -0.73 -8.98
C VAL A 83 1.00 -2.24 -8.83
N GLY A 84 0.62 -2.81 -7.69
CA GLY A 84 0.76 -4.23 -7.36
C GLY A 84 -0.34 -5.12 -7.90
N ALA A 85 -1.20 -4.62 -8.80
CA ALA A 85 -2.34 -5.36 -9.33
C ALA A 85 -1.94 -6.72 -9.97
N GLY A 86 -0.86 -6.74 -10.75
CA GLY A 86 -0.36 -7.98 -11.34
C GLY A 86 0.22 -8.98 -10.33
N ILE A 87 0.68 -8.49 -9.17
CA ILE A 87 1.15 -9.33 -8.05
C ILE A 87 -0.04 -9.92 -7.29
N ASP A 88 -1.10 -9.13 -7.10
CA ASP A 88 -2.35 -9.56 -6.47
C ASP A 88 -3.03 -10.71 -7.22
N GLU A 89 -2.97 -10.66 -8.55
CA GLU A 89 -3.55 -11.67 -9.46
C GLU A 89 -2.60 -12.86 -9.72
N PHE A 90 -1.48 -12.92 -9.02
CA PHE A 90 -0.45 -13.91 -9.28
C PHE A 90 -0.90 -15.35 -8.97
N SER A 91 -1.76 -15.53 -7.96
CA SER A 91 -2.32 -16.85 -7.62
C SER A 91 -3.07 -17.47 -8.81
N GLU A 92 -3.86 -16.67 -9.54
CA GLU A 92 -4.53 -17.09 -10.78
C GLU A 92 -3.53 -17.49 -11.86
N THR A 93 -2.44 -16.73 -12.00
CA THR A 93 -1.38 -16.98 -12.98
C THR A 93 -0.70 -18.33 -12.72
N ILE A 94 -0.43 -18.64 -11.45
CA ILE A 94 0.13 -19.93 -11.01
C ILE A 94 -0.89 -21.05 -11.26
N ARG A 95 -2.14 -20.87 -10.82
CA ARG A 95 -3.19 -21.90 -10.94
C ARG A 95 -3.49 -22.28 -12.39
N ARG A 96 -3.37 -21.33 -13.33
CA ARG A 96 -3.57 -21.56 -14.76
C ARG A 96 -2.35 -22.12 -15.50
N GLY A 97 -1.20 -22.29 -14.81
CA GLY A 97 0.06 -22.68 -15.46
C GLY A 97 0.62 -21.62 -16.42
N GLU A 98 0.12 -20.38 -16.36
CA GLU A 98 0.56 -19.30 -17.26
C GLU A 98 1.94 -18.77 -16.87
N PHE A 99 2.40 -19.07 -15.66
CA PHE A 99 3.72 -18.68 -15.18
C PHE A 99 4.87 -19.32 -15.98
N ASP A 100 4.67 -20.52 -16.54
CA ASP A 100 5.65 -21.15 -17.44
C ASP A 100 5.99 -20.25 -18.64
N ARG A 101 4.98 -19.56 -19.19
CA ARG A 101 5.19 -18.60 -20.30
C ARG A 101 5.98 -17.37 -19.87
N VAL A 102 5.85 -16.95 -18.62
CA VAL A 102 6.62 -15.84 -18.06
C VAL A 102 8.10 -16.20 -17.97
N LEU A 103 8.41 -17.43 -17.56
CA LEU A 103 9.78 -17.95 -17.43
C LEU A 103 10.48 -18.13 -18.78
N LEU A 104 9.74 -18.44 -19.85
CA LEU A 104 10.30 -18.61 -21.20
C LEU A 104 10.68 -17.29 -21.90
N ARG A 105 10.19 -16.14 -21.41
CA ARG A 105 10.47 -14.84 -22.02
C ARG A 105 11.82 -14.31 -21.53
N PRO A 106 12.66 -13.70 -22.39
CA PRO A 106 13.99 -13.19 -22.04
C PRO A 106 13.92 -11.83 -21.31
N VAL A 107 13.05 -11.72 -20.30
CA VAL A 107 12.75 -10.49 -19.56
C VAL A 107 12.67 -10.81 -18.07
N GLY A 108 13.07 -9.86 -17.21
CA GLY A 108 12.94 -10.02 -15.76
C GLY A 108 11.53 -10.45 -15.32
N VAL A 109 11.44 -11.61 -14.66
CA VAL A 109 10.17 -12.23 -14.22
C VAL A 109 9.35 -11.27 -13.37
N PHE A 110 9.98 -10.58 -12.43
CA PHE A 110 9.30 -9.61 -11.57
C PHE A 110 8.67 -8.47 -12.38
N THR A 111 9.40 -7.90 -13.34
CA THR A 111 8.92 -6.83 -14.23
C THR A 111 7.71 -7.26 -15.04
N GLN A 112 7.71 -8.51 -15.51
CA GLN A 112 6.57 -9.08 -16.24
C GLN A 112 5.34 -9.24 -15.34
N VAL A 113 5.52 -9.73 -14.11
CA VAL A 113 4.42 -9.94 -13.15
C VAL A 113 3.86 -8.61 -12.65
N ILE A 114 4.69 -7.68 -12.18
CA ILE A 114 4.20 -6.38 -11.70
C ILE A 114 3.60 -5.53 -12.84
N GLY A 115 4.09 -5.70 -14.07
CA GLY A 115 3.55 -5.04 -15.26
C GLY A 115 2.35 -5.73 -15.90
N SER A 116 1.97 -6.93 -15.44
CA SER A 116 0.92 -7.73 -16.09
C SER A 116 -0.46 -7.07 -16.00
N ASN A 117 -0.69 -6.28 -14.95
CA ASN A 117 -1.92 -5.53 -14.74
C ASN A 117 -1.65 -4.23 -13.97
N PHE A 118 -2.50 -3.22 -14.16
CA PHE A 118 -2.44 -1.92 -13.49
C PHE A 118 -3.87 -1.41 -13.29
N ARG A 119 -4.39 -1.36 -12.06
CA ARG A 119 -5.83 -1.16 -11.81
C ARG A 119 -6.20 0.32 -11.66
N LEU A 120 -6.62 0.97 -12.75
CA LEU A 120 -6.99 2.40 -12.71
C LEU A 120 -8.20 2.70 -11.82
N ARG A 121 -9.10 1.74 -11.59
CA ARG A 121 -10.23 1.89 -10.65
C ARG A 121 -9.81 2.32 -9.24
N ARG A 122 -8.57 2.00 -8.82
CA ARG A 122 -8.01 2.40 -7.52
C ARG A 122 -7.79 3.91 -7.39
N LEU A 123 -7.81 4.66 -8.50
CA LEU A 123 -7.85 6.12 -8.47
C LEU A 123 -9.05 6.65 -7.68
N GLY A 124 -10.17 5.92 -7.60
CA GLY A 124 -11.30 6.29 -6.77
C GLY A 124 -10.92 6.39 -5.28
N ARG A 125 -10.21 5.39 -4.75
CA ARG A 125 -9.70 5.39 -3.37
C ARG A 125 -8.65 6.47 -3.13
N ILE A 126 -7.73 6.66 -4.08
CA ILE A 126 -6.69 7.69 -3.96
C ILE A 126 -7.33 9.08 -3.94
N THR A 127 -8.31 9.32 -4.83
CA THR A 127 -9.08 10.57 -4.86
C THR A 127 -9.83 10.78 -3.56
N GLN A 128 -10.49 9.74 -3.02
CA GLN A 128 -11.14 9.80 -1.72
C GLN A 128 -10.15 10.18 -0.61
N GLY A 129 -8.98 9.55 -0.56
CA GLY A 129 -7.95 9.89 0.42
C GLY A 129 -7.48 11.33 0.29
N CYS A 130 -7.29 11.85 -0.93
CA CYS A 130 -6.95 13.27 -1.14
C CYS A 130 -8.05 14.20 -0.62
N LEU A 131 -9.33 13.91 -0.89
CA LEU A 131 -10.45 14.66 -0.32
C LEU A 131 -10.51 14.53 1.21
N GLY A 132 -10.20 13.35 1.74
CA GLY A 132 -10.10 13.07 3.17
C GLY A 132 -9.02 13.90 3.86
N ILE A 133 -7.86 14.13 3.21
CA ILE A 133 -6.85 15.08 3.72
C ILE A 133 -7.44 16.48 3.80
N VAL A 134 -8.12 16.96 2.75
CA VAL A 134 -8.73 18.30 2.75
C VAL A 134 -9.72 18.46 3.90
N VAL A 135 -10.57 17.45 4.11
CA VAL A 135 -11.51 17.42 5.26
C VAL A 135 -10.75 17.39 6.58
N ALA A 136 -9.72 16.54 6.73
CA ALA A 136 -8.93 16.47 7.96
C ALA A 136 -8.27 17.81 8.30
N LEU A 137 -7.73 18.52 7.30
CA LEU A 137 -7.12 19.84 7.48
C LEU A 137 -8.12 20.91 7.89
N HIS A 138 -9.38 20.81 7.45
CA HIS A 138 -10.44 21.70 7.92
C HIS A 138 -10.67 21.59 9.44
N TYR A 139 -10.54 20.38 10.01
CA TYR A 139 -10.63 20.13 11.45
C TYR A 139 -9.31 20.37 12.21
N LEU A 140 -8.22 20.71 11.52
CA LEU A 140 -6.88 20.92 12.08
C LEU A 140 -6.34 22.32 11.75
N PRO A 141 -7.03 23.42 12.13
CA PRO A 141 -6.59 24.78 11.80
C PRO A 141 -5.25 25.15 12.47
N GLY A 142 -4.86 24.47 13.55
CA GLY A 142 -3.57 24.67 14.23
C GLY A 142 -2.38 23.96 13.57
N LEU A 143 -2.58 23.23 12.47
CA LEU A 143 -1.49 22.53 11.80
C LEU A 143 -0.59 23.52 11.04
N HIS A 144 0.59 23.79 11.59
CA HIS A 144 1.59 24.62 10.92
C HIS A 144 2.41 23.80 9.92
N TRP A 145 2.33 24.20 8.65
CA TRP A 145 3.08 23.58 7.57
C TRP A 145 4.51 24.10 7.50
N SER A 146 5.46 23.18 7.40
CA SER A 146 6.85 23.46 7.08
C SER A 146 7.29 22.61 5.89
N ALA A 147 8.33 23.03 5.18
CA ALA A 147 8.90 22.24 4.08
C ALA A 147 9.29 20.83 4.54
N VAL A 148 9.73 20.68 5.80
CA VAL A 148 10.06 19.39 6.41
C VAL A 148 8.82 18.51 6.58
N LYS A 149 7.69 19.05 7.08
CA LYS A 149 6.44 18.28 7.23
C LYS A 149 5.89 17.82 5.88
N VAL A 150 6.01 18.63 4.82
CA VAL A 150 5.64 18.22 3.45
C VAL A 150 6.55 17.11 2.94
N ALA A 151 7.87 17.22 3.14
CA ALA A 151 8.81 16.17 2.75
C ALA A 151 8.53 14.86 3.49
N VAL A 152 8.30 14.91 4.81
CA VAL A 152 7.94 13.76 5.64
C VAL A 152 6.63 13.10 5.16
N LEU A 153 5.62 13.90 4.82
CA LEU A 153 4.36 13.41 4.28
C LEU A 153 4.58 12.61 2.99
N LEU A 154 5.31 13.17 2.03
CA LEU A 154 5.60 12.52 0.75
C LEU A 154 6.44 11.26 0.93
N LEU A 155 7.51 11.33 1.74
CA LEU A 155 8.35 10.18 2.06
C LEU A 155 7.54 9.08 2.74
N GLY A 156 6.65 9.42 3.66
CA GLY A 156 5.71 8.51 4.29
C GLY A 156 4.81 7.82 3.26
N LEU A 157 4.15 8.58 2.40
CA LEU A 157 3.25 8.05 1.37
C LEU A 157 3.95 7.05 0.44
N PHE A 158 5.12 7.40 -0.09
CA PHE A 158 5.88 6.51 -0.97
C PHE A 158 6.42 5.28 -0.22
N SER A 159 6.90 5.45 1.00
CA SER A 159 7.41 4.35 1.82
C SER A 159 6.29 3.38 2.19
N GLY A 160 5.13 3.90 2.62
CA GLY A 160 3.95 3.12 2.97
C GLY A 160 3.41 2.33 1.77
N ALA A 161 3.23 2.97 0.62
CA ALA A 161 2.83 2.29 -0.60
C ALA A 161 3.83 1.18 -0.99
N THR A 162 5.13 1.46 -0.90
CA THR A 162 6.20 0.47 -1.19
C THR A 162 6.14 -0.73 -0.25
N ILE A 163 5.94 -0.50 1.05
CA ILE A 163 5.80 -1.57 2.04
C ILE A 163 4.56 -2.43 1.74
N PHE A 164 3.41 -1.82 1.41
CA PHE A 164 2.23 -2.58 1.02
C PHE A 164 2.48 -3.44 -0.23
N VAL A 165 3.15 -2.91 -1.26
CA VAL A 165 3.54 -3.70 -2.45
C VAL A 165 4.46 -4.87 -2.05
N ALA A 166 5.38 -4.66 -1.13
CA ALA A 166 6.24 -5.73 -0.62
C ALA A 166 5.45 -6.82 0.13
N ILE A 167 4.41 -6.47 0.90
CA ILE A 167 3.50 -7.44 1.52
C ILE A 167 2.77 -8.25 0.45
N MET A 168 2.23 -7.59 -0.58
CA MET A 168 1.57 -8.28 -1.70
C MET A 168 2.54 -9.24 -2.40
N LEU A 169 3.81 -8.84 -2.57
CA LEU A 169 4.86 -9.68 -3.16
C LEU A 169 5.17 -10.90 -2.30
N LEU A 170 5.18 -10.76 -0.97
CA LEU A 170 5.29 -11.90 -0.06
C LEU A 170 4.12 -12.87 -0.24
N GLY A 171 2.90 -12.35 -0.41
CA GLY A 171 1.72 -13.14 -0.76
C GLY A 171 1.90 -13.95 -2.02
N ALA A 172 2.23 -13.28 -3.13
CA ALA A 172 2.50 -13.92 -4.41
C ALA A 172 3.64 -14.95 -4.32
N THR A 173 4.66 -14.68 -3.50
CA THR A 173 5.76 -15.62 -3.26
C THR A 173 5.29 -16.91 -2.60
N LEU A 174 4.33 -16.86 -1.67
CA LEU A 174 3.81 -18.07 -1.03
C LEU A 174 3.06 -18.98 -2.01
N CYS A 175 2.42 -18.41 -3.03
CA CYS A 175 1.72 -19.17 -4.07
C CYS A 175 2.62 -20.17 -4.81
N PHE A 176 3.95 -19.99 -4.80
CA PHE A 176 4.87 -20.99 -5.36
C PHE A 176 4.84 -22.34 -4.63
N TRP A 177 4.40 -22.38 -3.35
CA TRP A 177 4.28 -23.61 -2.57
C TRP A 177 2.83 -23.97 -2.24
N THR A 178 1.95 -22.98 -2.04
CA THR A 178 0.56 -23.20 -1.60
C THR A 178 -0.45 -23.16 -2.74
N ILE A 179 -0.04 -22.80 -3.97
CA ILE A 179 -0.88 -22.56 -5.18
C ILE A 179 -1.80 -21.34 -5.03
N GLU A 180 -2.42 -21.15 -3.86
CA GLU A 180 -3.27 -20.01 -3.53
C GLU A 180 -2.60 -19.07 -2.53
N THR A 181 -3.02 -17.80 -2.56
CA THR A 181 -2.63 -16.83 -1.53
C THR A 181 -3.24 -17.27 -0.21
N THR A 182 -2.42 -17.42 0.82
CA THR A 182 -2.92 -17.79 2.15
C THR A 182 -3.77 -16.67 2.74
N GLU A 183 -4.87 -17.02 3.42
CA GLU A 183 -5.71 -16.07 4.16
C GLU A 183 -4.90 -15.19 5.15
N LEU A 184 -3.80 -15.71 5.68
CA LEU A 184 -2.87 -14.95 6.51
C LEU A 184 -2.39 -13.66 5.82
N ILE A 185 -2.11 -13.70 4.52
CA ILE A 185 -1.64 -12.53 3.77
C ILE A 185 -2.79 -11.57 3.48
N ASN A 186 -3.99 -12.07 3.18
CA ASN A 186 -5.18 -11.25 3.00
C ASN A 186 -5.50 -10.50 4.31
N ILE A 187 -5.46 -11.20 5.45
CA ILE A 187 -5.61 -10.61 6.78
C ILE A 187 -4.51 -9.58 7.05
N LEU A 188 -3.25 -9.87 6.74
CA LEU A 188 -2.17 -8.90 6.91
C LEU A 188 -2.36 -7.67 6.00
N THR A 189 -2.82 -7.83 4.77
CA THR A 189 -2.93 -6.74 3.79
C THR A 189 -4.13 -5.84 4.09
N TYR A 190 -5.33 -6.43 4.19
CA TYR A 190 -6.57 -5.69 4.44
C TYR A 190 -6.74 -5.33 5.92
N GLY A 191 -6.32 -6.21 6.83
CA GLY A 191 -6.33 -5.92 8.27
C GLY A 191 -5.32 -4.85 8.65
N ALA A 192 -4.14 -4.79 8.02
CA ALA A 192 -3.22 -3.67 8.24
C ALA A 192 -3.81 -2.34 7.77
N ARG A 193 -4.51 -2.32 6.63
CA ARG A 193 -5.18 -1.12 6.14
C ARG A 193 -6.18 -0.60 7.18
N GLU A 194 -7.00 -1.48 7.75
CA GLU A 194 -7.95 -1.09 8.79
C GLU A 194 -7.24 -0.62 10.07
N PHE A 195 -6.24 -1.39 10.53
CA PHE A 195 -5.45 -1.08 11.73
C PHE A 195 -4.76 0.30 11.65
N LEU A 196 -4.17 0.62 10.49
CA LEU A 196 -3.45 1.88 10.27
C LEU A 196 -4.40 3.05 9.95
N GLY A 197 -5.70 2.77 9.75
CA GLY A 197 -6.73 3.80 9.64
C GLY A 197 -7.00 4.48 10.98
N TYR A 198 -6.60 3.87 12.09
CA TYR A 198 -6.76 4.38 13.44
C TYR A 198 -5.40 4.54 14.15
N PRO A 199 -5.33 5.31 15.23
CA PRO A 199 -4.11 5.47 16.00
C PRO A 199 -3.62 4.14 16.57
N ILE A 200 -2.38 3.74 16.25
CA ILE A 200 -1.90 2.41 16.66
C ILE A 200 -1.82 2.24 18.19
N THR A 201 -1.77 3.35 18.93
CA THR A 201 -1.76 3.41 20.41
C THR A 201 -3.01 2.82 21.07
N ILE A 202 -4.09 2.62 20.32
CA ILE A 202 -5.33 2.05 20.85
C ILE A 202 -5.28 0.53 20.95
N TYR A 203 -4.34 -0.07 20.23
CA TYR A 203 -4.15 -1.51 20.20
C TYR A 203 -3.10 -1.94 21.22
N HIS A 204 -3.09 -3.23 21.53
CA HIS A 204 -2.10 -3.82 22.43
C HIS A 204 -0.66 -3.60 21.91
N GLN A 205 0.30 -3.44 22.83
CA GLN A 205 1.71 -3.12 22.51
C GLN A 205 2.38 -4.13 21.56
N VAL A 206 1.93 -5.39 21.59
CA VAL A 206 2.38 -6.44 20.65
C VAL A 206 2.07 -6.07 19.21
N PHE A 207 0.87 -5.57 18.91
CA PHE A 207 0.50 -5.14 17.57
C PHE A 207 1.25 -3.88 17.14
N GLN A 208 1.41 -2.93 18.06
CA GLN A 208 2.23 -1.73 17.81
C GLN A 208 3.66 -2.11 17.42
N SER A 209 4.27 -3.02 18.19
CA SER A 209 5.64 -3.50 17.94
C SER A 209 5.74 -4.27 16.62
N PHE A 210 4.74 -5.09 16.29
CA PHE A 210 4.71 -5.83 15.03
C PHE A 210 4.71 -4.89 13.81
N PHE A 211 3.84 -3.88 13.80
CA PHE A 211 3.76 -2.95 12.67
C PHE A 211 4.87 -1.89 12.63
N LEU A 212 5.61 -1.69 13.72
CA LEU A 212 6.80 -0.85 13.75
C LEU A 212 8.06 -1.62 13.35
N PHE A 213 8.29 -2.80 13.92
CA PHE A 213 9.59 -3.47 13.84
C PHE A 213 9.62 -4.69 12.92
N VAL A 214 8.48 -5.35 12.67
CA VAL A 214 8.42 -6.57 11.84
C VAL A 214 8.00 -6.25 10.40
N VAL A 215 6.90 -5.52 10.21
CA VAL A 215 6.34 -5.18 8.88
C VAL A 215 6.59 -3.72 8.45
N PRO A 216 7.39 -2.96 9.21
CA PRO A 216 7.44 -1.48 9.25
C PRO A 216 6.27 -0.60 8.72
N LEU A 217 5.04 -1.07 8.61
CA LEU A 217 3.93 -0.30 8.01
C LEU A 217 3.63 1.04 8.71
N ALA A 218 3.87 1.12 10.03
CA ALA A 218 3.66 2.35 10.78
C ALA A 218 4.57 3.51 10.31
N PHE A 219 5.69 3.22 9.65
CA PHE A 219 6.56 4.23 9.04
C PHE A 219 5.91 4.95 7.84
N GLY A 220 4.94 4.31 7.18
CA GLY A 220 4.28 4.88 6.01
C GLY A 220 3.24 5.94 6.33
N THR A 221 2.48 5.75 7.42
CA THR A 221 1.29 6.56 7.69
C THR A 221 1.27 7.09 9.11
N TYR A 222 1.47 6.22 10.10
CA TYR A 222 1.35 6.57 11.51
C TYR A 222 2.45 7.52 12.01
N LEU A 223 3.74 7.17 11.81
CA LEU A 223 4.85 8.03 12.23
C LEU A 223 4.87 9.39 11.51
N PRO A 224 4.67 9.47 10.17
CA PRO A 224 4.49 10.74 9.49
C PRO A 224 3.37 11.57 10.11
N THR A 225 2.20 10.97 10.35
CA THR A 225 1.06 11.69 10.93
C THR A 225 1.37 12.22 12.32
N CYS A 226 2.00 11.41 13.18
CA CYS A 226 2.45 11.86 14.49
C CYS A 226 3.44 13.03 14.39
N PHE A 227 4.38 12.97 13.44
CA PHE A 227 5.33 14.06 13.19
C PHE A 227 4.64 15.33 12.69
N LEU A 228 3.65 15.22 11.80
CA LEU A 228 2.86 16.35 11.33
C LEU A 228 2.09 17.01 12.47
N LEU A 229 1.51 16.20 13.36
CA LEU A 229 0.70 16.65 14.50
C LEU A 229 1.52 17.00 15.75
N ASP A 230 2.86 16.97 15.67
CA ASP A 230 3.77 17.19 16.80
C ASP A 230 3.49 16.27 18.01
N ARG A 231 3.00 15.06 17.74
CA ARG A 231 2.71 14.02 18.74
C ARG A 231 3.95 13.19 19.07
N ALA A 232 3.96 12.65 20.30
CA ALA A 232 4.97 11.69 20.72
C ALA A 232 4.79 10.35 20.00
N PHE A 233 5.91 9.72 19.66
CA PHE A 233 5.90 8.37 19.10
C PHE A 233 5.71 7.32 20.23
N PRO A 234 5.14 6.15 19.91
CA PRO A 234 5.01 5.04 20.85
C PRO A 234 6.38 4.62 21.38
N PHE A 235 6.41 4.09 22.61
CA PHE A 235 7.64 3.67 23.31
C PHE A 235 8.67 4.78 23.55
N GLY A 236 8.29 6.06 23.41
CA GLY A 236 9.22 7.19 23.60
C GLY A 236 10.27 7.30 22.49
N LEU A 237 9.98 6.76 21.30
CA LEU A 237 10.89 6.83 20.16
C LEU A 237 11.14 8.29 19.74
N PRO A 238 12.37 8.63 19.28
CA PRO A 238 12.69 9.98 18.86
C PRO A 238 11.96 10.36 17.56
N GLN A 239 11.53 11.62 17.44
CA GLN A 239 10.83 12.11 16.24
C GLN A 239 11.67 12.01 14.95
N THR A 240 13.00 12.01 15.07
CA THR A 240 13.92 11.82 13.93
C THR A 240 13.77 10.46 13.26
N LEU A 241 13.18 9.48 13.93
CA LEU A 241 12.93 8.14 13.38
C LEU A 241 12.04 8.18 12.13
N VAL A 242 11.23 9.23 11.96
CA VAL A 242 10.37 9.40 10.77
C VAL A 242 11.17 9.38 9.46
N PHE A 243 12.42 9.87 9.48
CA PHE A 243 13.30 9.90 8.30
C PHE A 243 13.85 8.52 7.92
N ALA A 244 13.70 7.50 8.79
CA ALA A 244 14.06 6.13 8.47
C ALA A 244 13.01 5.42 7.60
N ALA A 245 11.83 6.04 7.35
CA ALA A 245 10.77 5.42 6.57
C ALA A 245 11.21 4.86 5.20
N PRO A 246 12.00 5.58 4.37
CA PRO A 246 12.48 5.05 3.10
C PRO A 246 13.44 3.87 3.27
N VAL A 247 14.29 3.91 4.31
CA VAL A 247 15.24 2.84 4.62
C VAL A 247 14.50 1.58 5.04
N MET A 248 13.47 1.72 5.89
CA MET A 248 12.64 0.59 6.32
C MET A 248 11.84 0.00 5.15
N ALA A 249 11.29 0.84 4.28
CA ALA A 249 10.60 0.40 3.07
C ALA A 249 11.54 -0.35 2.12
N LEU A 250 12.76 0.15 1.92
CA LEU A 250 13.76 -0.51 1.11
C LEU A 250 14.20 -1.84 1.72
N ALA A 251 14.50 -1.87 3.02
CA ALA A 251 14.92 -3.08 3.72
C ALA A 251 13.86 -4.18 3.63
N PHE A 252 12.60 -3.85 3.90
CA PHE A 252 11.49 -4.79 3.81
C PHE A 252 11.25 -5.28 2.37
N SER A 253 11.34 -4.37 1.40
CA SER A 253 11.24 -4.71 -0.03
C SER A 253 12.37 -5.64 -0.49
N LEU A 254 13.59 -5.47 0.03
CA LEU A 254 14.72 -6.36 -0.27
C LEU A 254 14.48 -7.77 0.29
N VAL A 255 13.91 -7.89 1.49
CA VAL A 255 13.51 -9.19 2.05
C VAL A 255 12.48 -9.85 1.15
N ALA A 256 11.41 -9.14 0.78
CA ALA A 256 10.38 -9.65 -0.11
C ALA A 256 10.93 -10.06 -1.48
N ALA A 257 11.79 -9.24 -2.08
CA ALA A 257 12.42 -9.54 -3.37
C ALA A 257 13.35 -10.76 -3.31
N ASN A 258 14.06 -10.97 -2.20
CA ASN A 258 14.90 -12.16 -2.02
C ASN A 258 14.05 -13.43 -1.86
N LEU A 259 12.98 -13.36 -1.07
CA LEU A 259 12.02 -14.47 -0.94
C LEU A 259 11.37 -14.79 -2.29
N TRP A 260 10.96 -13.78 -3.06
CA TRP A 260 10.44 -13.96 -4.42
C TRP A 260 11.44 -14.72 -5.30
N ARG A 261 12.71 -14.34 -5.31
CA ARG A 261 13.75 -15.04 -6.09
C ARG A 261 13.91 -16.50 -5.66
N VAL A 262 13.82 -16.77 -4.36
CA VAL A 262 13.85 -18.15 -3.83
C VAL A 262 12.62 -18.93 -4.31
N GLY A 263 11.44 -18.32 -4.25
CA GLY A 263 10.18 -18.90 -4.75
C GLY A 263 10.24 -19.25 -6.23
N VAL A 264 10.69 -18.31 -7.08
CA VAL A 264 10.86 -18.54 -8.51
C VAL A 264 11.79 -19.74 -8.80
N ARG A 265 12.87 -19.90 -8.03
CA ARG A 265 13.81 -21.02 -8.21
C ARG A 265 13.25 -22.38 -7.76
N ARG A 266 12.28 -22.36 -6.84
CA ARG A 266 11.62 -23.58 -6.34
C ARG A 266 10.29 -23.86 -7.03
N TYR A 267 9.86 -23.01 -7.94
CA TYR A 267 8.65 -23.21 -8.70
C TYR A 267 8.71 -24.53 -9.46
N GLN A 268 7.69 -25.35 -9.26
CA GLN A 268 7.42 -26.53 -10.05
C GLN A 268 6.12 -26.24 -10.80
N SER A 269 6.13 -26.46 -12.12
CA SER A 269 4.93 -26.27 -12.93
C SER A 269 3.78 -27.08 -12.33
N THR A 270 2.57 -26.53 -12.35
CA THR A 270 1.35 -27.20 -11.91
C THR A 270 0.90 -28.27 -12.91
N GLY A 271 1.87 -28.92 -13.57
CA GLY A 271 1.70 -29.73 -14.77
C GLY A 271 0.63 -30.81 -14.60
N SER A 272 -0.15 -30.99 -15.67
CA SER A 272 -0.73 -32.28 -16.04
C SER A 272 0.35 -33.15 -16.68
#